data_AF-A9WAL7-F1
#
_entry.id   AF-A9WAL7-F1
#
_cell.length_a   1.000
_cell.length_b   1.000
_cell.length_c   1.000
_cell.angle_alpha   90.00
_cell.angle_beta   90.00
_cell.angle_gamma   90.00
#
_symmetry.space_group_name_H-M   'P 1'
#
loop_
_entity.id
_entity.type
_entity.pdbx_description
1 polymer ?
#
loop_
_entity_poly.entity_id
_entity_poly.type
_entity_poly.pdbx_seq_one_letter_code
_entity_poly.pdbx_strand_id
1 'polypeptide(L)'
;MNSPAFDICGRANRGEIDEVWIYNGPWFGFYESTLVGPNAYFYNSMPVPGPHSCNRIIPIMGPSPERDLDSAIHNFGHRAESTMTRVYGSWQQNRTTHNWERFALVKALSPNYSYSGCGNIHYPPNGVRDYDYTNPSTVLSNCADFSNYPNLSNPLSTATPVSCSLWNCNHLGFLEFWFSHLPAKTGCGPDSIASNWWKYFSDPQLALNPTSLCR
;
A
#
# COMPACT_ATOMS: atom_id res chain seq x y z
N MET A 1 23.38 -4.01 5.23
CA MET A 1 23.26 -4.91 4.07
C MET A 1 24.44 -5.85 3.89
N ASN A 2 25.69 -5.37 3.91
CA ASN A 2 26.87 -6.20 3.64
C ASN A 2 27.51 -6.84 4.89
N SER A 3 26.78 -6.92 6.01
CA SER A 3 27.30 -7.57 7.22
C SER A 3 27.47 -9.07 6.94
N PRO A 4 28.68 -9.64 7.06
CA PRO A 4 28.89 -11.07 6.85
C PRO A 4 28.12 -11.92 7.86
N ALA A 5 27.87 -11.39 9.06
CA ALA A 5 27.13 -12.09 10.10
C ALA A 5 25.64 -12.27 9.75
N PHE A 6 25.04 -11.30 9.05
CA PHE A 6 23.63 -11.36 8.66
C PHE A 6 23.43 -11.91 7.23
N ASP A 7 24.40 -11.72 6.33
CA ASP A 7 24.39 -12.20 4.94
C ASP A 7 23.06 -11.95 4.20
N ILE A 8 22.41 -10.80 4.41
CA ILE A 8 21.04 -10.56 3.93
C ILE A 8 20.94 -10.80 2.41
N CYS A 9 21.83 -10.20 1.63
CA CYS A 9 21.82 -10.38 0.18
C CYS A 9 22.20 -11.82 -0.24
N GLY A 10 23.13 -12.48 0.45
CA GLY A 10 23.48 -13.86 0.12
C GLY A 10 22.35 -14.83 0.39
N ARG A 11 21.70 -14.72 1.55
CA ARG A 11 20.49 -15.48 1.91
C ARG A 11 19.37 -15.25 0.91
N ALA A 12 19.12 -13.99 0.55
CA ALA A 12 18.13 -13.63 -0.46
C ALA A 12 18.43 -14.25 -1.84
N ASN A 13 19.71 -14.21 -2.27
CA ASN A 13 20.13 -14.78 -3.56
C ASN A 13 20.02 -16.30 -3.59
N ARG A 14 20.15 -16.98 -2.45
CA ARG A 14 19.95 -18.43 -2.29
C ARG A 14 18.48 -18.83 -2.07
N GLY A 15 17.56 -17.86 -2.04
CA GLY A 15 16.14 -18.11 -1.80
C GLY A 15 15.80 -18.50 -0.36
N GLU A 16 16.66 -18.18 0.60
CA GLU A 16 16.46 -18.51 2.02
C GLU A 16 15.56 -17.49 2.74
N ILE A 17 15.47 -16.27 2.20
CA ILE A 17 14.60 -15.20 2.71
C ILE A 17 13.97 -14.43 1.54
N ASP A 18 12.75 -13.96 1.76
CA ASP A 18 12.01 -13.08 0.84
C ASP A 18 11.96 -11.63 1.34
N GLU A 19 12.09 -11.42 2.64
CA GLU A 19 12.02 -10.10 3.25
C GLU A 19 12.77 -10.05 4.59
N VAL A 20 12.99 -8.84 5.09
CA VAL A 20 13.65 -8.60 6.38
C VAL A 20 12.79 -7.70 7.24
N TRP A 21 12.59 -8.07 8.50
CA TRP A 21 11.94 -7.23 9.50
C TRP A 21 12.94 -6.90 10.60
N ILE A 22 13.17 -5.60 10.83
CA ILE A 22 14.11 -5.10 11.82
C ILE A 22 13.35 -4.18 12.76
N TYR A 23 13.05 -4.68 13.95
CA TYR A 23 12.53 -3.81 15.01
C TYR A 23 13.61 -2.80 15.40
N ASN A 24 13.29 -1.51 15.32
CA ASN A 24 14.24 -0.44 15.53
C ASN A 24 13.58 0.75 16.24
N GLY A 25 14.32 1.42 17.12
CA GLY A 25 13.83 2.61 17.83
C GLY A 25 14.14 3.91 17.08
N PRO A 26 13.63 5.05 17.55
CA PRO A 26 14.00 6.36 17.05
C PRO A 26 15.52 6.52 16.93
N TRP A 27 15.99 7.13 15.83
CA TRP A 27 17.40 7.41 15.55
C TRP A 27 18.29 6.20 15.22
N PHE A 28 17.73 5.01 15.02
CA PHE A 28 18.52 3.83 14.63
C PHE A 28 18.89 3.81 13.13
N GLY A 29 18.41 4.79 12.36
CA GLY A 29 18.75 4.96 10.95
C GLY A 29 17.97 4.06 9.98
N PHE A 30 16.83 3.51 10.41
CA PHE A 30 15.95 2.71 9.58
C PHE A 30 14.67 3.48 9.23
N TYR A 31 14.12 3.15 8.06
CA TYR A 31 12.81 3.61 7.62
C TYR A 31 11.74 2.56 7.94
N GLU A 32 10.48 2.99 8.06
CA GLU A 32 9.32 2.10 8.28
C GLU A 32 9.22 1.00 7.21
N SER A 33 9.56 1.35 5.97
CA SER A 33 9.83 0.40 4.90
C SER A 33 10.88 0.96 3.94
N THR A 34 11.64 0.08 3.29
CA THR A 34 12.59 0.41 2.22
C THR A 34 12.82 -0.81 1.32
N LEU A 35 13.45 -0.60 0.17
CA LEU A 35 13.89 -1.66 -0.75
C LEU A 35 15.40 -1.66 -0.89
N VAL A 36 15.97 -2.84 -1.06
CA VAL A 36 17.35 -3.03 -1.50
C VAL A 36 17.39 -3.99 -2.68
N GLY A 37 18.35 -3.82 -3.59
CA GLY A 37 18.49 -4.67 -4.77
C GLY A 37 18.40 -3.91 -6.09
N PRO A 38 18.57 -4.60 -7.21
CA PRO A 38 18.57 -3.99 -8.53
C PRO A 38 17.21 -3.34 -8.84
N ASN A 39 17.23 -2.12 -9.38
CA ASN A 39 16.04 -1.35 -9.75
C ASN A 39 15.06 -1.09 -8.58
N ALA A 40 15.55 -1.15 -7.34
CA ALA A 40 14.76 -0.75 -6.18
C ALA A 40 14.21 0.68 -6.38
N TYR A 41 12.98 0.88 -5.93
CA TYR A 41 12.23 2.13 -6.11
C TYR A 41 11.76 2.69 -4.76
N PHE A 42 11.17 3.88 -4.76
CA PHE A 42 10.66 4.50 -3.54
C PHE A 42 9.65 3.59 -2.83
N TYR A 43 9.87 3.34 -1.55
CA TYR A 43 9.11 2.38 -0.77
C TYR A 43 8.89 2.89 0.64
N ASN A 44 8.10 3.98 0.75
CA ASN A 44 8.07 4.90 1.89
C ASN A 44 9.39 5.59 2.24
N SER A 45 10.45 5.24 1.53
CA SER A 45 11.78 5.82 1.67
C SER A 45 12.57 5.60 0.39
N MET A 46 13.73 6.26 0.32
CA MET A 46 14.70 5.98 -0.74
C MET A 46 15.27 4.56 -0.59
N PRO A 47 15.57 3.87 -1.70
CA PRO A 47 16.25 2.59 -1.66
C PRO A 47 17.55 2.63 -0.86
N VAL A 48 17.92 1.49 -0.27
CA VAL A 48 19.19 1.35 0.43
C VAL A 48 20.34 1.59 -0.55
N PRO A 49 21.24 2.56 -0.27
CA PRO A 49 22.32 2.88 -1.18
C PRO A 49 23.31 1.72 -1.32
N GLY A 50 23.92 1.63 -2.51
CA GLY A 50 24.97 0.65 -2.78
C GLY A 50 26.31 0.99 -2.09
N PRO A 51 27.29 0.08 -2.19
CA PRO A 51 27.23 -1.20 -2.87
C PRO A 51 26.49 -2.27 -2.06
N HIS A 52 25.83 -3.21 -2.74
CA HIS A 52 25.23 -4.41 -2.13
C HIS A 52 25.29 -5.59 -3.11
N SER A 53 25.27 -6.83 -2.62
CA SER A 53 25.36 -8.05 -3.44
C SER A 53 24.01 -8.68 -3.80
N CYS A 54 22.90 -7.98 -3.55
CA CYS A 54 21.55 -8.48 -3.82
C CYS A 54 21.30 -8.59 -5.34
N ASN A 55 20.85 -9.75 -5.81
CA ASN A 55 20.50 -10.03 -7.22
C ASN A 55 19.01 -9.83 -7.51
N ARG A 56 18.21 -9.59 -6.47
CA ARG A 56 16.77 -9.33 -6.54
C ARG A 56 16.36 -8.25 -5.54
N ILE A 57 15.17 -7.69 -5.72
CA ILE A 57 14.61 -6.71 -4.78
C ILE A 57 14.22 -7.44 -3.49
N ILE A 58 14.59 -6.89 -2.34
CA ILE A 58 14.20 -7.37 -1.02
C ILE A 58 13.55 -6.21 -0.25
N PRO A 59 12.29 -6.36 0.21
CA PRO A 59 11.68 -5.42 1.11
C PRO A 59 12.25 -5.56 2.53
N ILE A 60 12.49 -4.43 3.15
CA ILE A 60 12.92 -4.31 4.53
C ILE A 60 11.86 -3.51 5.27
N MET A 61 11.28 -4.09 6.32
CA MET A 61 10.30 -3.45 7.19
C MET A 61 10.96 -3.05 8.50
N GLY A 62 10.64 -1.85 9.00
CA GLY A 62 11.23 -1.28 10.19
C GLY A 62 10.21 -0.86 11.23
N PRO A 63 9.38 -1.77 11.80
CA PRO A 63 8.48 -1.40 12.89
C PRO A 63 9.25 -0.95 14.15
N SER A 64 8.63 -0.09 14.94
CA SER A 64 9.19 0.35 16.22
C SER A 64 8.67 -0.51 17.38
N PRO A 65 9.54 -1.00 18.29
CA PRO A 65 9.09 -1.71 19.48
C PRO A 65 8.43 -0.78 20.52
N GLU A 66 8.52 0.55 20.33
CA GLU A 66 7.89 1.56 21.17
C GLU A 66 6.45 1.89 20.73
N ARG A 67 5.97 1.22 19.68
CA ARG A 67 4.67 1.49 19.04
C ARG A 67 3.82 0.22 19.03
N ASP A 68 2.52 0.44 18.97
CA ASP A 68 1.53 -0.63 18.98
C ASP A 68 1.34 -1.28 17.60
N LEU A 69 0.51 -2.32 17.57
CA LEU A 69 0.19 -3.10 16.37
C LEU A 69 -0.31 -2.22 15.21
N ASP A 70 -1.12 -1.21 15.50
CA ASP A 70 -1.67 -0.28 14.51
C ASP A 70 -0.57 0.40 13.69
N SER A 71 0.53 0.80 14.34
CA SER A 71 1.67 1.44 13.72
C SER A 71 2.46 0.43 12.87
N ALA A 72 2.60 -0.82 13.32
CA ALA A 72 3.24 -1.87 12.53
C ALA A 72 2.44 -2.21 11.25
N ILE A 73 1.11 -2.26 11.34
CA ILE A 73 0.23 -2.47 10.17
C ILE A 73 0.22 -1.23 9.27
N HIS A 74 0.28 -0.02 9.83
CA HIS A 74 0.39 1.23 9.07
C HIS A 74 1.67 1.25 8.22
N ASN A 75 2.82 0.82 8.76
CA ASN A 75 4.06 0.66 8.00
C ASN A 75 3.90 -0.29 6.80
N PHE A 76 3.22 -1.42 7.02
CA PHE A 76 2.91 -2.37 5.94
C PHE A 76 1.97 -1.75 4.89
N GLY A 77 1.08 -0.86 5.32
CA GLY A 77 0.27 0.00 4.48
C GLY A 77 1.09 0.86 3.52
N HIS A 78 2.13 1.56 3.99
CA HIS A 78 3.00 2.35 3.11
C HIS A 78 3.73 1.50 2.07
N ARG A 79 4.06 0.27 2.42
CA ARG A 79 4.58 -0.74 1.48
C ARG A 79 3.57 -1.01 0.36
N ALA A 80 2.30 -1.21 0.69
CA ALA A 80 1.24 -1.39 -0.30
C ALA A 80 1.05 -0.14 -1.17
N GLU A 81 0.97 1.05 -0.57
CA GLU A 81 0.80 2.33 -1.28
C GLU A 81 1.94 2.60 -2.27
N SER A 82 3.19 2.45 -1.82
CA SER A 82 4.37 2.67 -2.64
C SER A 82 4.45 1.69 -3.81
N THR A 83 4.12 0.42 -3.55
CA THR A 83 4.08 -0.60 -4.59
C THR A 83 2.99 -0.32 -5.62
N MET A 84 1.76 -0.03 -5.19
CA MET A 84 0.67 0.20 -6.13
C MET A 84 0.87 1.50 -6.92
N THR A 85 1.48 2.51 -6.31
CA THR A 85 1.96 3.71 -7.01
C THR A 85 2.97 3.35 -8.09
N ARG A 86 3.90 2.41 -7.83
CA ARG A 86 4.86 1.92 -8.84
C ARG A 86 4.17 1.13 -9.95
N VAL A 87 3.23 0.25 -9.61
CA VAL A 87 2.44 -0.58 -10.56
C VAL A 87 1.69 0.30 -11.56
N TYR A 88 1.00 1.33 -11.08
CA TYR A 88 0.21 2.23 -11.92
C TYR A 88 0.99 3.45 -12.44
N GLY A 89 2.23 3.65 -11.96
CA GLY A 89 3.12 4.74 -12.38
C GLY A 89 2.86 6.08 -11.72
N SER A 90 1.77 6.24 -10.96
CA SER A 90 1.46 7.47 -10.24
C SER A 90 0.43 7.28 -9.13
N TRP A 91 0.37 8.26 -8.24
CA TRP A 91 -0.73 8.45 -7.28
C TRP A 91 -0.92 9.93 -7.03
N GLN A 92 -2.02 10.49 -7.53
CA GLN A 92 -2.39 11.89 -7.32
C GLN A 92 -3.83 11.98 -6.82
N GLN A 93 -4.03 12.77 -5.77
CA GLN A 93 -5.38 13.14 -5.33
C GLN A 93 -6.02 14.08 -6.35
N ASN A 94 -7.34 14.24 -6.27
CA ASN A 94 -8.13 15.01 -7.23
C ASN A 94 -8.05 14.47 -8.66
N ARG A 95 -7.75 13.18 -8.81
CA ARG A 95 -7.59 12.48 -10.08
C ARG A 95 -8.00 11.01 -9.92
N THR A 96 -8.49 10.41 -10.99
CA THR A 96 -8.83 8.98 -11.08
C THR A 96 -8.51 8.42 -12.47
N THR A 97 -7.30 8.65 -12.99
CA THR A 97 -6.93 8.19 -14.35
C THR A 97 -6.79 6.68 -14.43
N HIS A 98 -6.54 6.03 -13.29
CA HIS A 98 -6.44 4.59 -13.16
C HIS A 98 -7.03 4.09 -11.83
N ASN A 99 -7.14 2.77 -11.69
CA ASN A 99 -7.86 2.14 -10.58
C ASN A 99 -7.21 2.37 -9.21
N TRP A 100 -5.87 2.48 -9.13
CA TRP A 100 -5.21 2.85 -7.87
C TRP A 100 -5.61 4.24 -7.36
N GLU A 101 -5.67 5.25 -8.23
CA GLU A 101 -6.13 6.58 -7.82
C GLU A 101 -7.60 6.60 -7.42
N ARG A 102 -8.44 5.85 -8.15
CA ARG A 102 -9.85 5.66 -7.77
C ARG A 102 -9.97 4.99 -6.40
N PHE A 103 -9.13 3.99 -6.11
CA PHE A 103 -9.10 3.29 -4.82
C PHE A 103 -8.67 4.24 -3.70
N ALA A 104 -7.56 4.94 -3.91
CA ALA A 104 -6.94 5.77 -2.89
C ALA A 104 -7.47 7.21 -2.82
N LEU A 105 -8.57 7.51 -3.52
CA LEU A 105 -9.16 8.85 -3.59
C LEU A 105 -9.72 9.26 -2.21
N VAL A 106 -9.37 10.46 -1.76
CA VAL A 106 -9.91 11.07 -0.54
C VAL A 106 -10.60 12.36 -0.93
N LYS A 107 -11.91 12.47 -0.67
CA LYS A 107 -12.71 13.66 -0.99
C LYS A 107 -12.12 14.95 -0.42
N ALA A 108 -11.59 14.92 0.81
CA ALA A 108 -11.00 16.09 1.45
C ALA A 108 -9.79 16.64 0.68
N LEU A 109 -9.09 15.78 -0.06
CA LEU A 109 -7.93 16.10 -0.89
C LEU A 109 -8.28 16.23 -2.38
N SER A 110 -9.56 16.03 -2.73
CA SER A 110 -10.05 15.85 -4.11
C SER A 110 -11.30 16.69 -4.40
N PRO A 111 -11.19 18.03 -4.43
CA PRO A 111 -12.35 18.92 -4.53
C PRO A 111 -13.21 18.76 -5.80
N ASN A 112 -12.68 18.15 -6.87
CA ASN A 112 -13.44 17.87 -8.09
C ASN A 112 -14.38 16.65 -7.95
N TYR A 113 -14.33 15.94 -6.82
CA TYR A 113 -15.09 14.73 -6.58
C TYR A 113 -16.02 14.90 -5.37
N SER A 114 -17.25 14.41 -5.50
CA SER A 114 -18.27 14.41 -4.44
C SER A 114 -18.21 13.16 -3.54
N TYR A 115 -17.27 12.25 -3.79
CA TYR A 115 -17.12 10.96 -3.12
C TYR A 115 -15.64 10.64 -2.89
N SER A 116 -15.39 9.66 -2.01
CA SER A 116 -14.07 9.05 -1.78
C SER A 116 -13.99 7.64 -2.36
N GLY A 117 -12.77 7.16 -2.55
CA GLY A 117 -12.46 5.74 -2.66
C GLY A 117 -12.47 5.06 -1.28
N CYS A 118 -11.58 4.10 -1.11
CA CYS A 118 -11.22 3.52 0.18
C CYS A 118 -10.31 4.44 1.02
N GLY A 119 -9.80 5.53 0.43
CA GLY A 119 -8.85 6.40 1.08
C GLY A 119 -7.45 5.81 1.10
N ASN A 120 -6.62 6.27 2.00
CA ASN A 120 -5.22 5.87 2.10
C ASN A 120 -4.86 5.59 3.56
N ILE A 121 -3.64 5.12 3.82
CA ILE A 121 -3.24 4.63 5.15
C ILE A 121 -3.28 5.74 6.21
N HIS A 122 -3.15 7.01 5.80
CA HIS A 122 -3.30 8.18 6.66
C HIS A 122 -4.74 8.72 6.74
N TYR A 123 -5.51 8.60 5.66
CA TYR A 123 -6.84 9.20 5.52
C TYR A 123 -7.91 8.15 5.25
N PRO A 124 -8.85 7.91 6.20
CA PRO A 124 -10.06 7.19 5.88
C PRO A 124 -10.92 7.95 4.85
N PRO A 125 -11.89 7.30 4.19
CA PRO A 125 -12.73 7.95 3.18
C PRO A 125 -13.33 9.27 3.65
N ASN A 126 -13.75 9.36 4.91
CA ASN A 126 -14.41 10.52 5.51
C ASN A 126 -13.44 11.45 6.28
N GLY A 127 -12.15 11.13 6.31
CA GLY A 127 -11.14 11.91 7.03
C GLY A 127 -10.95 13.28 6.39
N VAL A 128 -10.78 14.32 7.22
CA VAL A 128 -10.55 15.71 6.76
C VAL A 128 -9.15 16.23 7.06
N ARG A 129 -8.34 15.43 7.75
CA ARG A 129 -6.93 15.69 8.06
C ARG A 129 -6.20 14.37 8.27
N ASP A 130 -4.89 14.46 8.42
CA ASP A 130 -4.01 13.33 8.65
C ASP A 130 -4.42 12.55 9.91
N TYR A 131 -4.46 11.21 9.82
CA TYR A 131 -4.80 10.28 10.91
C TYR A 131 -6.20 10.47 11.53
N ASP A 132 -7.17 10.97 10.75
CA ASP A 132 -8.53 11.28 11.20
C ASP A 132 -9.47 10.06 11.28
N TYR A 133 -9.00 8.96 11.90
CA TYR A 133 -9.70 7.66 11.94
C TYR A 133 -10.99 7.64 12.76
N THR A 134 -11.16 8.61 13.66
CA THR A 134 -12.29 8.66 14.61
C THR A 134 -13.41 9.60 14.15
N ASN A 135 -13.30 10.19 12.96
CA ASN A 135 -14.26 11.17 12.46
C ASN A 135 -15.65 10.54 12.27
N PRO A 136 -16.70 11.00 12.98
CA PRO A 136 -18.03 10.42 12.89
C PRO A 136 -18.80 10.89 11.65
N SER A 137 -18.28 11.89 10.93
CA SER A 137 -18.95 12.46 9.76
C SER A 137 -19.10 11.43 8.65
N THR A 138 -20.17 11.57 7.87
CA THR A 138 -20.46 10.68 6.76
C THR A 138 -19.95 11.26 5.44
N VAL A 139 -19.41 10.41 4.57
CA VAL A 139 -19.06 10.74 3.18
C VAL A 139 -19.61 9.67 2.24
N LEU A 140 -19.87 10.03 0.97
CA LEU A 140 -20.10 9.01 -0.05
C LEU A 140 -18.77 8.33 -0.41
N SER A 141 -18.75 7.00 -0.45
CA SER A 141 -17.57 6.22 -0.87
C SER A 141 -17.95 5.08 -1.80
N ASN A 142 -17.19 4.89 -2.88
CA ASN A 142 -17.32 3.75 -3.77
C ASN A 142 -16.41 2.57 -3.38
N CYS A 143 -15.82 2.59 -2.17
CA CYS A 143 -14.83 1.60 -1.73
C CYS A 143 -15.32 0.15 -1.84
N ALA A 144 -16.57 -0.12 -1.48
CA ALA A 144 -17.16 -1.46 -1.55
C ALA A 144 -17.14 -2.08 -2.96
N ASP A 145 -17.16 -1.25 -4.02
CA ASP A 145 -17.10 -1.71 -5.41
C ASP A 145 -15.76 -2.37 -5.74
N PHE A 146 -14.67 -2.11 -5.00
CA PHE A 146 -13.38 -2.76 -5.24
C PHE A 146 -13.37 -4.25 -4.95
N SER A 147 -14.33 -4.76 -4.18
CA SER A 147 -14.61 -6.19 -4.09
C SER A 147 -14.97 -6.82 -5.45
N ASN A 148 -15.41 -6.01 -6.42
CA ASN A 148 -15.75 -6.42 -7.78
C ASN A 148 -14.61 -6.29 -8.78
N TYR A 149 -13.45 -5.72 -8.39
CA TYR A 149 -12.30 -5.58 -9.29
C TYR A 149 -11.95 -6.92 -9.96
N PRO A 150 -11.79 -6.97 -11.30
CA PRO A 150 -11.61 -5.82 -12.19
C PRO A 150 -12.89 -5.22 -12.79
N ASN A 151 -14.06 -5.78 -12.52
CA ASN A 151 -15.33 -5.35 -13.08
C ASN A 151 -15.96 -4.25 -12.22
N LEU A 152 -15.29 -3.09 -12.16
CA LEU A 152 -15.77 -1.94 -11.41
C LEU A 152 -16.89 -1.22 -12.17
N SER A 153 -17.88 -0.73 -11.42
CA SER A 153 -19.01 0.05 -11.96
C SER A 153 -18.67 1.55 -12.03
N ASN A 154 -19.61 2.39 -12.43
CA ASN A 154 -19.46 3.85 -12.29
C ASN A 154 -19.39 4.22 -10.80
N PRO A 155 -18.38 4.98 -10.34
CA PRO A 155 -18.26 5.38 -8.93
C PRO A 155 -19.53 5.99 -8.34
N LEU A 156 -20.22 6.84 -9.09
CA LEU A 156 -21.40 7.56 -8.61
C LEU A 156 -22.62 6.63 -8.47
N SER A 157 -22.65 5.50 -9.18
CA SER A 157 -23.74 4.52 -9.06
C SER A 157 -23.55 3.54 -7.90
N THR A 158 -22.31 3.40 -7.40
CA THR A 158 -21.97 2.47 -6.30
C THR A 158 -21.57 3.18 -5.01
N ALA A 159 -21.46 4.52 -5.02
CA ALA A 159 -21.07 5.26 -3.84
C ALA A 159 -22.16 5.20 -2.77
N THR A 160 -21.81 4.71 -1.58
CA THR A 160 -22.71 4.63 -0.43
C THR A 160 -22.21 5.52 0.71
N PRO A 161 -23.09 6.02 1.58
CA PRO A 161 -22.67 6.74 2.79
C PRO A 161 -21.83 5.83 3.70
N VAL A 162 -20.65 6.28 4.09
CA VAL A 162 -19.74 5.61 5.02
C VAL A 162 -19.29 6.57 6.13
N SER A 163 -19.08 6.04 7.33
CA SER A 163 -18.51 6.77 8.47
C SER A 163 -17.62 5.83 9.29
N CYS A 164 -16.99 6.36 10.34
CA CYS A 164 -16.03 5.59 11.12
C CYS A 164 -16.60 4.37 11.83
N SER A 165 -17.93 4.24 11.94
CA SER A 165 -18.57 3.07 12.52
C SER A 165 -18.23 1.78 11.77
N LEU A 166 -17.93 1.85 10.47
CA LEU A 166 -17.51 0.68 9.69
C LEU A 166 -16.18 0.07 10.14
N TRP A 167 -15.37 0.86 10.85
CA TRP A 167 -14.06 0.44 11.37
C TRP A 167 -13.91 0.72 12.86
N ASN A 168 -15.03 0.73 13.59
CA ASN A 168 -15.06 0.95 15.04
C ASN A 168 -14.36 2.24 15.49
N CYS A 169 -14.29 3.24 14.61
CA CYS A 169 -13.72 4.56 14.85
C CYS A 169 -12.33 4.54 15.49
N ASN A 170 -11.47 3.60 15.12
CA ASN A 170 -10.09 3.52 15.61
C ASN A 170 -9.11 3.20 14.48
N HIS A 171 -7.83 3.42 14.76
CA HIS A 171 -6.74 3.30 13.78
C HIS A 171 -6.63 1.87 13.25
N LEU A 172 -6.49 0.87 14.12
CA LEU A 172 -6.33 -0.53 13.69
C LEU A 172 -7.52 -1.01 12.86
N GLY A 173 -8.74 -0.73 13.32
CA GLY A 173 -9.96 -1.08 12.59
C GLY A 173 -10.00 -0.45 11.20
N PHE A 174 -9.51 0.80 11.06
CA PHE A 174 -9.46 1.43 9.74
C PHE A 174 -8.47 0.72 8.81
N LEU A 175 -7.31 0.31 9.32
CA LEU A 175 -6.35 -0.45 8.52
C LEU A 175 -6.93 -1.80 8.09
N GLU A 176 -7.64 -2.51 8.97
CA GLU A 176 -8.36 -3.74 8.63
C GLU A 176 -9.42 -3.51 7.54
N PHE A 177 -10.21 -2.43 7.68
CA PHE A 177 -11.15 -2.00 6.65
C PHE A 177 -10.43 -1.75 5.32
N TRP A 178 -9.34 -1.01 5.31
CA TRP A 178 -8.62 -0.66 4.10
C TRP A 178 -8.02 -1.88 3.39
N PHE A 179 -7.33 -2.76 4.14
CA PHE A 179 -6.74 -3.99 3.60
C PHE A 179 -7.80 -4.98 3.11
N SER A 180 -8.95 -5.09 3.79
CA SER A 180 -10.03 -5.99 3.36
C SER A 180 -10.69 -5.59 2.04
N HIS A 181 -10.51 -4.33 1.60
CA HIS A 181 -11.03 -3.83 0.33
C HIS A 181 -10.02 -3.87 -0.82
N LEU A 182 -8.76 -4.26 -0.56
CA LEU A 182 -7.79 -4.45 -1.64
C LEU A 182 -8.23 -5.61 -2.56
N PRO A 183 -8.15 -5.44 -3.89
CA PRO A 183 -8.46 -6.51 -4.83
C PRO A 183 -7.65 -7.79 -4.58
N ALA A 184 -8.35 -8.93 -4.53
CA ALA A 184 -7.76 -10.24 -4.23
C ALA A 184 -8.22 -11.36 -5.19
N LYS A 185 -8.94 -11.03 -6.27
CA LYS A 185 -9.48 -12.03 -7.21
C LYS A 185 -8.42 -12.57 -8.17
N THR A 186 -8.63 -13.77 -8.69
CA THR A 186 -7.79 -14.33 -9.76
C THR A 186 -8.09 -13.67 -11.11
N GLY A 187 -7.13 -13.71 -12.02
CA GLY A 187 -7.25 -13.13 -13.36
C GLY A 187 -6.63 -11.74 -13.43
N CYS A 188 -7.01 -11.01 -14.47
CA CYS A 188 -6.47 -9.69 -14.79
C CYS A 188 -7.57 -8.72 -15.17
N GLY A 189 -7.36 -7.45 -14.87
CA GLY A 189 -8.22 -6.38 -15.29
C GLY A 189 -8.00 -5.97 -16.74
N PRO A 190 -8.95 -5.18 -17.30
CA PRO A 190 -8.80 -4.60 -18.64
C PRO A 190 -7.61 -3.63 -18.72
N ASP A 191 -7.08 -3.18 -17.57
CA ASP A 191 -5.85 -2.40 -17.42
C ASP A 191 -4.57 -3.27 -17.48
N SER A 192 -4.69 -4.58 -17.73
CA SER A 192 -3.58 -5.55 -17.75
C SER A 192 -2.84 -5.67 -16.42
N ILE A 193 -3.47 -5.27 -15.32
CA ILE A 193 -2.99 -5.45 -13.95
C ILE A 193 -3.68 -6.68 -13.33
N ALA A 194 -2.96 -7.45 -12.52
CA ALA A 194 -3.52 -8.61 -11.86
C ALA A 194 -4.69 -8.22 -10.95
N SER A 195 -5.75 -9.03 -10.96
CA SER A 195 -6.95 -8.84 -10.11
C SER A 195 -6.71 -9.07 -8.62
N ASN A 196 -5.50 -9.51 -8.27
CA ASN A 196 -5.02 -9.65 -6.90
C ASN A 196 -3.82 -8.72 -6.69
N TRP A 197 -4.05 -7.58 -6.04
CA TRP A 197 -3.03 -6.57 -5.77
C TRP A 197 -2.04 -7.01 -4.69
N TRP A 198 -2.41 -7.94 -3.81
CA TRP A 198 -1.51 -8.49 -2.78
C TRP A 198 -0.23 -9.05 -3.37
N LYS A 199 -0.32 -9.65 -4.56
CA LYS A 199 0.86 -10.20 -5.26
C LYS A 199 1.97 -9.17 -5.40
N TYR A 200 1.62 -7.92 -5.76
CA TYR A 200 2.63 -6.90 -6.04
C TYR A 200 3.36 -6.46 -4.79
N PHE A 201 2.67 -6.24 -3.67
CA PHE A 201 3.38 -5.75 -2.48
C PHE A 201 3.94 -6.88 -1.64
N SER A 202 3.43 -8.11 -1.73
CA SER A 202 4.11 -9.30 -1.21
C SER A 202 5.42 -9.58 -1.96
N ASP A 203 5.45 -9.42 -3.29
CA ASP A 203 6.67 -9.47 -4.10
C ASP A 203 6.83 -8.17 -4.94
N PRO A 204 7.51 -7.14 -4.36
CA PRO A 204 7.72 -5.84 -4.99
C PRO A 204 8.44 -5.89 -6.33
N GLN A 205 9.15 -6.98 -6.65
CA GLN A 205 9.79 -7.14 -7.94
C GLN A 205 8.77 -7.19 -9.09
N LEU A 206 7.58 -7.72 -8.83
CA LEU A 206 6.49 -7.77 -9.82
C LEU A 206 6.03 -6.37 -10.25
N ALA A 207 6.21 -5.34 -9.42
CA ALA A 207 5.87 -3.97 -9.76
C ALA A 207 6.82 -3.35 -10.82
N LEU A 208 7.99 -3.96 -11.08
CA LEU A 208 8.88 -3.51 -12.17
C LEU A 208 8.34 -3.83 -13.56
N ASN A 209 7.57 -4.92 -13.67
CA ASN A 209 6.88 -5.30 -14.90
C ASN A 209 5.48 -5.83 -14.55
N PRO A 210 4.54 -4.94 -14.19
CA PRO A 210 3.29 -5.35 -13.56
C PRO A 210 2.39 -6.19 -14.47
N THR A 211 2.53 -6.04 -15.79
CA THR A 211 1.78 -6.81 -16.80
C THR A 211 2.25 -8.27 -16.94
N SER A 212 3.41 -8.63 -16.38
CA SER A 212 3.96 -9.99 -16.46
C SER A 212 3.07 -11.05 -15.81
N LEU A 213 2.25 -10.66 -14.83
CA LEU A 213 1.28 -11.55 -14.19
C LEU A 213 0.05 -11.84 -15.06
N CYS A 214 -0.09 -11.15 -16.19
CA CYS A 214 -1.23 -11.21 -17.09
C CYS A 214 -0.88 -11.72 -18.49
N ARG A 215 0.32 -12.24 -18.68
CA ARG A 215 0.83 -12.81 -19.93
C ARG A 215 0.96 -14.32 -19.83
#